data_AF-A0A7Z7BYC0-F1
#
_entry.id   AF-A0A7Z7BYC0-F1
#
_cell.length_a   1.000
_cell.length_b   1.000
_cell.length_c   1.000
_cell.angle_alpha   90.00
_cell.angle_beta   90.00
_cell.angle_gamma   90.00
#
_symmetry.space_group_name_H-M   'P 1'
#
loop_
_entity.id
_entity.type
_entity.pdbx_description
1 polymer ?
#
loop_
_entity_poly.entity_id
_entity_poly.type
_entity_poly.pdbx_seq_one_letter_code
_entity_poly.pdbx_strand_id
1 'polypeptide(L)'
;MGQAEWVTVPISTRDTDGPLFFTEHEWATVEAATARIIPTDHHPGAKEAGVVRFIDRMLAGTQFVFPAADGKGFLRMEGLEEKAWQERIESRQRFYREGIVELDAISAEKFGSEFIELDDEQQDAVLETISRKEKPARFVFTESDGQGSGGAPAGNQPVNEDFLEFFPLLVLNTRQGFYGDPVYGGNDNRVGWRVIGFPGPPSLASTMDGSYTTLEYMIPEAEWPYEQHPAVLRYGNR
;
A
#
# COMPACT_ATOMS: atom_id res chain seq x y z
N MET A 1 -11.39 -19.62 -18.23
CA MET A 1 -12.48 -19.00 -17.48
C MET A 1 -11.97 -17.62 -17.08
N GLY A 2 -12.63 -16.55 -17.50
CA GLY A 2 -12.17 -15.19 -17.24
C GLY A 2 -12.78 -14.63 -15.95
N GLN A 3 -12.26 -13.50 -15.44
CA GLN A 3 -12.79 -12.85 -14.23
C GLN A 3 -14.29 -12.52 -14.31
N ALA A 4 -14.83 -12.34 -15.52
CA ALA A 4 -16.25 -12.11 -15.78
C ALA A 4 -17.16 -13.30 -15.41
N GLU A 5 -16.61 -14.51 -15.24
CA GLU A 5 -17.35 -15.72 -14.89
C GLU A 5 -17.25 -16.06 -13.39
N TRP A 6 -16.47 -15.30 -12.61
CA TRP A 6 -16.31 -15.52 -11.19
C TRP A 6 -17.53 -15.03 -10.39
N VAL A 7 -17.85 -15.80 -9.34
CA VAL A 7 -18.98 -15.49 -8.46
C VAL A 7 -18.57 -14.40 -7.47
N THR A 8 -19.42 -13.38 -7.33
CA THR A 8 -19.29 -12.39 -6.24
C THR A 8 -19.73 -13.01 -4.93
N VAL A 9 -18.85 -12.94 -3.92
CA VAL A 9 -19.13 -13.32 -2.54
C VAL A 9 -19.35 -12.03 -1.73
N PRO A 10 -20.47 -11.91 -1.00
CA PRO A 10 -20.80 -10.69 -0.26
C PRO A 10 -20.03 -10.63 1.08
N ILE A 11 -18.72 -10.46 1.00
CA ILE A 11 -17.82 -10.24 2.15
C ILE A 11 -17.24 -8.83 2.09
N SER A 12 -16.93 -8.28 3.25
CA SER A 12 -16.26 -7.00 3.41
C SER A 12 -14.98 -7.16 4.21
N THR A 13 -13.97 -6.36 3.86
CA THR A 13 -12.73 -6.22 4.64
C THR A 13 -12.99 -5.67 6.06
N ARG A 14 -14.18 -5.10 6.29
CA ARG A 14 -14.66 -4.55 7.57
C ARG A 14 -15.58 -5.49 8.36
N ASP A 15 -15.89 -6.70 7.87
CA ASP A 15 -16.79 -7.62 8.57
C ASP A 15 -16.21 -8.18 9.88
N THR A 16 -14.89 -8.10 10.04
CA THR A 16 -14.19 -8.50 11.25
C THR A 16 -13.44 -7.31 11.82
N ASP A 17 -13.65 -7.06 13.11
CA ASP A 17 -12.82 -6.16 13.89
C ASP A 17 -11.56 -6.90 14.33
N GLY A 18 -10.39 -6.34 13.98
CA GLY A 18 -9.09 -6.96 14.28
C GLY A 18 -8.53 -7.87 13.19
N PRO A 19 -7.54 -8.72 13.54
CA PRO A 19 -6.78 -9.50 12.58
C PRO A 19 -7.54 -10.71 12.03
N LEU A 20 -7.31 -11.04 10.76
CA LEU A 20 -7.69 -12.32 10.14
C LEU A 20 -6.48 -13.20 9.86
N PHE A 21 -5.33 -12.60 9.55
CA PHE A 21 -4.08 -13.31 9.27
C PHE A 21 -3.11 -13.23 10.44
N PHE A 22 -2.90 -12.01 10.94
CA PHE A 22 -1.94 -11.75 11.99
C PHE A 22 -2.42 -12.25 13.36
N THR A 23 -1.47 -12.45 14.28
CA THR A 23 -1.78 -12.43 15.72
C THR A 23 -1.97 -10.99 16.20
N GLU A 24 -2.48 -10.80 17.42
CA GLU A 24 -2.61 -9.46 18.04
C GLU A 24 -1.27 -8.72 18.10
N HIS A 25 -0.18 -9.42 18.45
CA HIS A 25 1.17 -8.85 18.49
C HIS A 25 1.67 -8.46 17.10
N GLU A 26 1.56 -9.38 16.13
CA GLU A 26 1.96 -9.12 14.75
C GLU A 26 1.19 -7.92 14.14
N TRP A 27 -0.11 -7.82 14.42
CA TRP A 27 -0.94 -6.69 14.02
C TRP A 27 -0.44 -5.39 14.65
N ALA A 28 -0.20 -5.37 15.98
CA ALA A 28 0.29 -4.19 16.68
C ALA A 28 1.66 -3.74 16.17
N THR A 29 2.58 -4.67 15.91
CA THR A 29 3.90 -4.37 15.35
C THR A 29 3.81 -3.77 13.94
N VAL A 30 2.98 -4.34 13.06
CA VAL A 30 2.76 -3.79 11.71
C VAL A 30 2.07 -2.43 11.77
N GLU A 31 1.06 -2.25 12.64
CA GLU A 31 0.40 -0.95 12.83
C GLU A 31 1.41 0.12 13.28
N ALA A 32 2.22 -0.15 14.30
CA ALA A 32 3.26 0.75 14.79
C ALA A 32 4.28 1.08 13.68
N ALA A 33 4.79 0.06 12.96
CA ALA A 33 5.77 0.28 11.90
C ALA A 33 5.21 1.11 10.73
N THR A 34 3.96 0.86 10.31
CA THR A 34 3.30 1.66 9.27
C THR A 34 3.04 3.11 9.72
N ALA A 35 2.75 3.32 11.01
CA ALA A 35 2.62 4.64 11.61
C ALA A 35 3.95 5.42 11.68
N ARG A 36 5.11 4.76 11.53
CA ARG A 36 6.39 5.46 11.32
C ARG A 36 6.65 5.82 9.86
N ILE A 37 6.04 5.10 8.91
CA ILE A 37 6.19 5.34 7.47
C ILE A 37 5.30 6.50 6.99
N ILE A 38 4.04 6.54 7.44
CA ILE A 38 3.12 7.68 7.25
C ILE A 38 2.61 8.08 8.64
N PRO A 39 3.34 8.94 9.37
CA PRO A 39 2.97 9.34 10.72
C PRO A 39 1.80 10.30 10.76
N THR A 40 1.05 10.22 11.85
CA THR A 40 0.07 11.24 12.22
C THR A 40 0.80 12.51 12.63
N ASP A 41 0.41 13.63 12.04
CA ASP A 41 0.92 14.95 12.40
C ASP A 41 -0.26 15.95 12.52
N HIS A 42 -0.22 17.08 11.81
CA HIS A 42 -1.40 17.93 11.62
C HIS A 42 -2.50 17.26 10.76
N HIS A 43 -2.15 16.19 10.03
CA HIS A 43 -3.05 15.34 9.27
C HIS A 43 -3.05 13.89 9.82
N PRO A 44 -4.14 13.12 9.60
CA PRO A 44 -4.17 11.71 9.99
C PRO A 44 -3.18 10.87 9.17
N GLY A 45 -2.58 9.86 9.81
CA GLY A 45 -1.57 8.98 9.25
C GLY A 45 -2.06 7.56 8.99
N ALA A 46 -1.12 6.62 8.84
CA ALA A 46 -1.39 5.22 8.51
C ALA A 46 -2.34 4.53 9.50
N LYS A 47 -2.25 4.91 10.78
CA LYS A 47 -3.10 4.36 11.84
C LYS A 47 -4.57 4.73 11.65
N GLU A 48 -4.88 6.01 11.46
CA GLU A 48 -6.26 6.47 11.23
C GLU A 48 -6.82 6.01 9.89
N ALA A 49 -5.96 5.80 8.89
CA ALA A 49 -6.34 5.23 7.61
C ALA A 49 -6.59 3.71 7.67
N GLY A 50 -6.28 3.02 8.77
CA GLY A 50 -6.47 1.58 8.90
C GLY A 50 -5.55 0.76 7.99
N VAL A 51 -4.34 1.25 7.73
CA VAL A 51 -3.37 0.60 6.81
C VAL A 51 -3.06 -0.84 7.22
N VAL A 52 -2.93 -1.12 8.52
CA VAL A 52 -2.68 -2.49 9.01
C VAL A 52 -3.79 -3.47 8.60
N ARG A 53 -5.04 -3.01 8.53
CA ARG A 53 -6.17 -3.83 8.06
C ARG A 53 -6.02 -4.16 6.59
N PHE A 54 -5.66 -3.19 5.74
CA PHE A 54 -5.36 -3.46 4.34
C PHE A 54 -4.33 -4.60 4.18
N ILE A 55 -3.22 -4.48 4.91
CA ILE A 55 -2.13 -5.46 4.88
C ILE A 55 -2.61 -6.84 5.35
N ASP A 56 -3.30 -6.90 6.49
CA ASP A 56 -3.84 -8.15 7.03
C ASP A 56 -4.82 -8.83 6.07
N ARG A 57 -5.75 -8.07 5.48
CA ARG A 57 -6.73 -8.61 4.53
C ARG A 57 -6.07 -9.11 3.25
N MET A 58 -5.04 -8.42 2.75
CA MET A 58 -4.23 -8.87 1.62
C MET A 58 -3.53 -10.21 1.93
N LEU A 59 -3.08 -10.40 3.17
CA LEU A 59 -2.38 -11.62 3.60
C LEU A 59 -3.32 -12.74 4.05
N ALA A 60 -4.59 -12.45 4.35
CA ALA A 60 -5.57 -13.43 4.85
C ALA A 60 -6.00 -14.47 3.81
N GLY A 61 -5.75 -14.23 2.52
CA GLY A 61 -6.04 -15.19 1.46
C GLY A 61 -6.58 -14.54 0.20
N THR A 62 -6.99 -15.38 -0.75
CA THR A 62 -7.43 -14.97 -2.09
C THR A 62 -8.76 -14.23 -2.08
N GLN A 63 -9.54 -14.32 -0.99
CA GLN A 63 -10.88 -13.76 -0.93
C GLN A 63 -10.95 -12.22 -1.00
N PHE A 64 -9.85 -11.49 -0.80
CA PHE A 64 -9.83 -10.02 -0.81
C PHE A 64 -9.05 -9.40 -2.00
N VAL A 65 -8.74 -10.19 -3.03
CA VAL A 65 -7.88 -9.73 -4.13
C VAL A 65 -8.65 -8.89 -5.16
N PHE A 66 -9.82 -9.34 -5.59
CA PHE A 66 -10.60 -8.68 -6.64
C PHE A 66 -11.97 -8.23 -6.12
N PRO A 67 -12.20 -6.93 -5.88
CA PRO A 67 -13.51 -6.45 -5.49
C PRO A 67 -14.49 -6.61 -6.65
N ALA A 68 -15.74 -6.90 -6.33
CA ALA A 68 -16.80 -6.92 -7.32
C ALA A 68 -17.05 -5.51 -7.85
N ALA A 69 -17.47 -5.39 -9.12
CA ALA A 69 -17.64 -4.10 -9.78
C ALA A 69 -18.64 -3.17 -9.07
N ASP A 70 -19.63 -3.72 -8.36
CA ASP A 70 -20.61 -2.95 -7.59
C ASP A 70 -20.12 -2.52 -6.19
N GLY A 71 -18.93 -2.99 -5.78
CA GLY A 71 -18.34 -2.73 -4.48
C GLY A 71 -19.00 -3.46 -3.30
N LYS A 72 -19.89 -4.44 -3.55
CA LYS A 72 -20.65 -5.15 -2.49
C LYS A 72 -20.05 -6.50 -2.10
N GLY A 73 -18.83 -6.78 -2.51
CA GLY A 73 -18.18 -8.05 -2.26
C GLY A 73 -16.88 -8.20 -3.02
N PHE A 74 -16.39 -9.44 -3.06
CA PHE A 74 -15.19 -9.81 -3.79
C PHE A 74 -15.47 -11.00 -4.70
N LEU A 75 -14.75 -11.06 -5.82
CA LEU A 75 -14.83 -12.17 -6.77
C LEU A 75 -14.06 -13.36 -6.20
N ARG A 76 -14.70 -14.53 -6.19
CA ARG A 76 -14.04 -15.78 -5.81
C ARG A 76 -13.30 -16.35 -7.00
N MET A 77 -11.97 -16.37 -6.89
CA MET A 77 -11.09 -17.10 -7.79
C MET A 77 -11.30 -18.61 -7.64
N GLU A 78 -11.11 -19.35 -8.74
CA GLU A 78 -11.16 -20.81 -8.73
C GLU A 78 -10.06 -21.38 -9.64
N GLY A 79 -9.62 -22.61 -9.35
CA GLY A 79 -8.74 -23.38 -10.23
C GLY A 79 -7.27 -22.96 -10.18
N LEU A 80 -6.60 -22.91 -11.33
CA LEU A 80 -5.15 -22.64 -11.40
C LEU A 80 -4.79 -21.20 -11.02
N GLU A 81 -5.69 -20.25 -11.30
CA GLU A 81 -5.46 -18.84 -10.96
C GLU A 81 -5.50 -18.62 -9.46
N GLU A 82 -6.45 -19.25 -8.76
CA GLU A 82 -6.50 -19.24 -7.29
C GLU A 82 -5.21 -19.82 -6.69
N LYS A 83 -4.72 -20.96 -7.20
CA LYS A 83 -3.48 -21.59 -6.72
C LYS A 83 -2.26 -20.68 -6.89
N ALA A 84 -2.13 -20.04 -8.06
CA ALA A 84 -1.03 -19.11 -8.30
C ALA A 84 -1.06 -17.92 -7.34
N TRP A 85 -2.25 -17.38 -7.05
CA TRP A 85 -2.42 -16.33 -6.06
C TRP A 85 -2.12 -16.80 -4.63
N GLN A 86 -2.55 -18.01 -4.26
CA GLN A 86 -2.24 -18.61 -2.95
C GLN A 86 -0.74 -18.70 -2.73
N GLU A 87 0.01 -19.25 -3.69
CA GLU A 87 1.49 -19.33 -3.60
C GLU A 87 2.12 -17.94 -3.42
N ARG A 88 1.61 -16.94 -4.14
CA ARG A 88 2.05 -15.54 -4.05
C ARG A 88 1.80 -14.94 -2.66
N ILE A 89 0.65 -15.22 -2.09
CA ILE A 89 0.24 -14.75 -0.76
C ILE A 89 1.06 -15.46 0.32
N GLU A 90 1.23 -16.77 0.26
CA GLU A 90 2.03 -17.55 1.21
C GLU A 90 3.48 -17.06 1.27
N SER A 91 4.06 -16.67 0.14
CA SER A 91 5.39 -16.05 0.14
C SER A 91 5.43 -14.73 0.92
N ARG A 92 4.41 -13.89 0.76
CA ARG A 92 4.30 -12.62 1.50
C ARG A 92 4.04 -12.84 2.98
N GLN A 93 3.20 -13.83 3.33
CA GLN A 93 2.92 -14.21 4.71
C GLN A 93 4.21 -14.55 5.46
N ARG A 94 5.12 -15.33 4.84
CA ARG A 94 6.43 -15.64 5.43
C ARG A 94 7.27 -14.40 5.64
N PHE A 95 7.41 -13.55 4.62
CA PHE A 95 8.21 -12.32 4.73
C PHE A 95 7.71 -11.37 5.82
N TYR A 96 6.39 -11.23 5.99
CA TYR A 96 5.84 -10.42 7.07
C TYR A 96 6.17 -10.99 8.44
N ARG A 97 6.00 -12.30 8.64
CA ARG A 97 6.31 -12.93 9.93
C ARG A 97 7.80 -12.88 10.25
N GLU A 98 8.66 -13.16 9.28
CA GLU A 98 10.11 -13.07 9.42
C GLU A 98 10.55 -11.64 9.74
N GLY A 99 9.99 -10.64 9.05
CA GLY A 99 10.28 -9.23 9.30
C GLY A 99 9.82 -8.73 10.66
N ILE A 100 8.66 -9.18 11.15
CA ILE A 100 8.17 -8.85 12.50
C ILE A 100 9.13 -9.42 13.57
N VAL A 101 9.54 -10.67 13.42
CA VAL A 101 10.54 -11.29 14.31
C VAL A 101 11.86 -10.52 14.28
N GLU A 102 12.30 -10.06 13.11
CA GLU A 102 13.52 -9.25 12.97
C GLU A 102 13.38 -7.88 13.66
N LEU A 103 12.23 -7.20 13.54
CA LEU A 103 11.96 -5.95 14.24
C LEU A 103 12.05 -6.12 15.76
N ASP A 104 11.41 -7.16 16.30
CA ASP A 104 11.44 -7.43 17.75
C ASP A 104 12.84 -7.82 18.23
N ALA A 105 13.59 -8.59 17.43
CA ALA A 105 14.97 -8.95 17.75
C ALA A 105 15.88 -7.70 17.80
N ILE A 106 15.80 -6.81 16.81
CA ILE A 106 16.57 -5.56 16.78
C ILE A 106 16.16 -4.64 17.95
N SER A 107 14.87 -4.60 18.30
CA SER A 107 14.34 -3.83 19.41
C SER A 107 14.89 -4.33 20.75
N ALA A 108 14.84 -5.64 20.98
CA ALA A 108 15.36 -6.27 22.18
C ALA A 108 16.88 -6.08 22.30
N GLU A 109 17.64 -6.19 21.21
CA GLU A 109 19.09 -5.99 21.19
C GLU A 109 19.49 -4.55 21.53
N LYS A 110 18.81 -3.55 20.94
CA LYS A 110 19.19 -2.14 21.07
C LYS A 110 18.63 -1.48 22.33
N PHE A 111 17.42 -1.85 22.72
CA PHE A 111 16.64 -1.12 23.72
C PHE A 111 16.10 -2.01 24.85
N GLY A 112 16.18 -3.33 24.72
CA GLY A 112 15.77 -4.27 25.78
C GLY A 112 14.27 -4.47 25.92
N SER A 113 13.47 -4.03 24.93
CA SER A 113 12.01 -4.11 24.88
C SER A 113 11.52 -4.55 23.51
N GLU A 114 10.26 -4.98 23.42
CA GLU A 114 9.60 -5.32 22.14
C GLU A 114 9.36 -4.07 21.30
N PHE A 115 9.22 -4.20 19.97
CA PHE A 115 9.11 -3.05 19.07
C PHE A 115 7.92 -2.14 19.42
N ILE A 116 6.80 -2.73 19.85
CA ILE A 116 5.57 -2.02 20.21
C ILE A 116 5.64 -1.26 21.54
N GLU A 117 6.65 -1.53 22.37
CA GLU A 117 6.88 -0.84 23.64
C GLU A 117 7.81 0.37 23.50
N LEU A 118 8.49 0.47 22.36
CA LEU A 118 9.45 1.54 22.07
C LEU A 118 8.74 2.88 21.80
N ASP A 119 9.41 3.97 22.12
CA ASP A 119 8.99 5.30 21.67
C ASP A 119 9.24 5.52 20.17
N ASP A 120 8.68 6.60 19.62
CA ASP A 120 8.75 6.93 18.19
C ASP A 120 10.19 7.00 17.66
N GLU A 121 11.10 7.62 18.42
CA GLU A 121 12.51 7.76 18.06
C GLU A 121 13.24 6.40 18.08
N GLN A 122 12.95 5.55 19.05
CA GLN A 122 13.49 4.19 19.15
C GLN A 122 12.96 3.30 18.01
N GLN A 123 11.66 3.36 17.71
CA GLN A 123 11.09 2.64 16.56
C GLN A 123 11.75 3.07 15.26
N ASP A 124 11.96 4.37 15.05
CA ASP A 124 12.67 4.88 13.88
C ASP A 124 14.09 4.31 13.78
N ALA A 125 14.83 4.23 14.88
CA ALA A 125 16.18 3.67 14.91
C ALA A 125 16.23 2.17 14.57
N VAL A 126 15.20 1.40 14.95
CA VAL A 126 15.04 0.00 14.52
C VAL A 126 14.75 -0.07 13.03
N LEU A 127 13.87 0.79 12.51
CA LEU A 127 13.52 0.85 11.09
C LEU A 127 14.70 1.30 10.19
N GLU A 128 15.56 2.20 10.67
CA GLU A 128 16.82 2.54 10.00
C GLU A 128 17.75 1.32 9.90
N THR A 129 17.81 0.52 10.97
CA THR A 129 18.64 -0.69 11.03
C THR A 129 18.17 -1.74 10.02
N ILE A 130 16.88 -2.07 10.01
CA ILE A 130 16.32 -3.08 9.09
C ILE A 130 16.33 -2.59 7.62
N SER A 131 16.10 -1.29 7.39
CA SER A 131 16.13 -0.71 6.04
C SER A 131 17.54 -0.53 5.48
N ARG A 132 18.56 -0.59 6.35
CA ARG A 132 19.98 -0.29 6.04
C ARG A 132 20.15 1.09 5.41
N LYS A 133 19.27 2.03 5.77
CA LYS A 133 19.23 3.41 5.28
C LYS A 133 18.90 4.35 6.42
N GLU A 134 19.47 5.55 6.36
CA GLU A 134 19.13 6.62 7.29
C GLU A 134 17.70 7.11 7.06
N LYS A 135 17.03 7.58 8.12
CA LYS A 135 15.71 8.19 8.01
C LYS A 135 15.79 9.41 7.09
N PRO A 136 14.88 9.53 6.11
CA PRO A 136 14.85 10.70 5.25
C PRO A 136 14.66 11.99 6.05
N ALA A 137 15.44 13.03 5.72
CA ALA A 137 15.19 14.36 6.25
C ALA A 137 13.85 14.91 5.73
N ARG A 138 13.27 15.86 6.47
CA ARG A 138 12.06 16.57 6.03
C ARG A 138 12.30 17.16 4.64
N PHE A 139 11.40 16.85 3.70
CA PHE A 139 11.45 17.46 2.38
C PHE A 139 11.22 18.97 2.49
N VAL A 140 12.11 19.75 1.87
CA VAL A 140 12.03 21.20 1.80
C VAL A 140 11.91 21.57 0.33
N PHE A 141 10.83 22.24 -0.04
CA PHE A 141 10.68 22.79 -1.40
C PHE A 141 11.79 23.80 -1.64
N THR A 142 12.62 23.55 -2.65
CA THR A 142 13.60 24.53 -3.13
C THR A 142 13.09 25.17 -4.41
N GLU A 143 13.32 26.45 -4.64
CA GLU A 143 12.83 27.15 -5.84
C GLU A 143 13.48 26.62 -7.15
N SER A 144 14.52 25.79 -7.04
CA SER A 144 15.24 25.20 -8.17
C SER A 144 14.56 24.00 -8.83
N ASP A 145 13.42 23.54 -8.31
CA ASP A 145 12.73 22.34 -8.78
C ASP A 145 11.90 22.61 -10.06
N GLY A 146 12.12 23.75 -10.73
CA GLY A 146 11.40 24.18 -11.93
C GLY A 146 11.49 23.21 -13.11
N GLN A 147 12.39 22.23 -13.03
CA GLN A 147 12.38 21.01 -13.82
C GLN A 147 12.11 19.87 -12.82
N GLY A 148 10.83 19.54 -12.60
CA GLY A 148 10.50 18.30 -11.89
C GLY A 148 11.37 17.18 -12.46
N SER A 149 11.89 16.30 -11.60
CA SER A 149 12.97 15.34 -11.95
C SER A 149 12.64 14.36 -13.08
N GLY A 150 11.51 14.52 -13.77
CA GLY A 150 11.22 13.78 -14.97
C GLY A 150 11.05 12.31 -14.67
N GLY A 151 10.31 11.99 -13.61
CA GLY A 151 9.84 10.63 -13.41
C GLY A 151 8.98 10.23 -14.59
N ALA A 152 9.03 8.95 -15.00
CA ALA A 152 8.05 8.43 -15.94
C ALA A 152 6.63 8.82 -15.50
N PRO A 153 5.69 9.10 -16.43
CA PRO A 153 4.30 9.42 -16.09
C PRO A 153 3.78 8.44 -15.04
N ALA A 154 2.96 8.91 -14.09
CA ALA A 154 2.46 8.11 -12.97
C ALA A 154 1.88 6.74 -13.40
N GLY A 155 1.36 6.63 -14.63
CA GLY A 155 0.86 5.38 -15.21
C GLY A 155 1.92 4.31 -15.59
N ASN A 156 3.21 4.61 -15.55
CA ASN A 156 4.28 3.73 -16.05
C ASN A 156 5.36 3.36 -15.01
N GLN A 157 5.00 3.23 -13.74
CA GLN A 157 5.93 2.80 -12.67
C GLN A 157 5.50 1.46 -12.07
N PRO A 158 5.63 0.33 -12.79
CA PRO A 158 5.35 -0.97 -12.21
C PRO A 158 6.40 -1.29 -11.15
N VAL A 159 6.00 -1.27 -9.87
CA VAL A 159 6.80 -1.84 -8.79
C VAL A 159 6.42 -3.31 -8.69
N ASN A 160 7.33 -4.20 -9.06
CA ASN A 160 7.13 -5.63 -8.84
C ASN A 160 7.47 -5.97 -7.38
N GLU A 161 6.43 -6.26 -6.60
CA GLU A 161 6.52 -6.73 -5.22
C GLU A 161 7.35 -8.01 -5.03
N ASP A 162 7.45 -8.86 -6.05
CA ASP A 162 8.03 -10.21 -5.91
C ASP A 162 9.56 -10.18 -5.64
N PHE A 163 10.20 -9.02 -5.81
CA PHE A 163 11.63 -8.82 -5.55
C PHE A 163 11.90 -7.92 -4.33
N LEU A 164 10.87 -7.51 -3.58
CA LEU A 164 11.03 -6.66 -2.43
C LEU A 164 11.33 -7.48 -1.17
N GLU A 165 12.35 -7.06 -0.43
CA GLU A 165 12.56 -7.49 0.95
C GLU A 165 11.47 -6.90 1.87
N PHE A 166 11.41 -7.35 3.13
CA PHE A 166 10.35 -6.99 4.07
C PHE A 166 10.12 -5.47 4.20
N PHE A 167 11.15 -4.67 4.49
CA PHE A 167 10.95 -3.23 4.71
C PHE A 167 10.48 -2.47 3.45
N PRO A 168 11.10 -2.64 2.26
CA PRO A 168 10.55 -2.06 1.03
C PRO A 168 9.11 -2.50 0.71
N LEU A 169 8.77 -3.76 0.98
CA LEU A 169 7.42 -4.29 0.80
C LEU A 169 6.43 -3.63 1.79
N LEU A 170 6.82 -3.47 3.05
CA LEU A 170 6.03 -2.75 4.06
C LEU A 170 5.77 -1.30 3.64
N VAL A 171 6.78 -0.59 3.12
CA VAL A 171 6.63 0.79 2.62
C VAL A 171 5.66 0.86 1.44
N LEU A 172 5.79 -0.06 0.47
CA LEU A 172 4.87 -0.13 -0.67
C LEU A 172 3.43 -0.38 -0.20
N ASN A 173 3.23 -1.38 0.64
CA ASN A 173 1.91 -1.74 1.15
C ASN A 173 1.32 -0.66 2.06
N THR A 174 2.16 0.10 2.78
CA THR A 174 1.71 1.28 3.54
C THR A 174 1.09 2.31 2.59
N ARG A 175 1.74 2.58 1.46
CA ARG A 175 1.24 3.54 0.46
C ARG A 175 -0.02 3.03 -0.22
N GLN A 176 -0.06 1.74 -0.59
CA GLN A 176 -1.27 1.12 -1.14
C GLN A 176 -2.43 1.14 -0.14
N GLY A 177 -2.17 0.81 1.12
CA GLY A 177 -3.17 0.85 2.18
C GLY A 177 -3.63 2.27 2.52
N PHE A 178 -2.79 3.29 2.34
CA PHE A 178 -3.16 4.67 2.66
C PHE A 178 -3.88 5.39 1.50
N TYR A 179 -3.51 5.10 0.25
CA TYR A 179 -4.05 5.79 -0.94
C TYR A 179 -4.97 4.93 -1.81
N GLY A 180 -5.01 3.61 -1.60
CA GLY A 180 -5.86 2.69 -2.35
C GLY A 180 -7.35 2.87 -2.08
N ASP A 181 -8.19 2.17 -2.85
CA ASP A 181 -9.63 2.23 -2.65
C ASP A 181 -10.02 1.65 -1.26
N PRO A 182 -10.90 2.33 -0.49
CA PRO A 182 -11.31 1.87 0.84
C PRO A 182 -11.98 0.48 0.89
N VAL A 183 -12.38 -0.09 -0.26
CA VAL A 183 -12.90 -1.47 -0.33
C VAL A 183 -11.90 -2.50 0.20
N TYR A 184 -10.60 -2.24 0.05
CA TYR A 184 -9.54 -3.14 0.50
C TYR A 184 -9.23 -3.05 2.00
N GLY A 185 -9.94 -2.20 2.75
CA GLY A 185 -9.87 -2.14 4.22
C GLY A 185 -8.87 -1.13 4.78
N GLY A 186 -8.03 -0.53 3.93
CA GLY A 186 -7.25 0.67 4.23
C GLY A 186 -7.96 1.93 3.78
N ASN A 187 -7.24 3.05 3.78
CA ASN A 187 -7.71 4.38 3.42
C ASN A 187 -9.11 4.66 3.98
N ASP A 188 -9.33 4.26 5.24
CA ASP A 188 -10.65 4.26 5.83
C ASP A 188 -11.22 5.67 5.84
N ASN A 189 -12.51 5.80 5.55
CA ASN A 189 -13.16 7.12 5.36
C ASN A 189 -12.38 8.06 4.41
N ARG A 190 -11.65 7.49 3.45
CA ARG A 190 -10.87 8.20 2.43
C ARG A 190 -9.87 9.16 3.05
N VAL A 191 -9.28 8.78 4.19
CA VAL A 191 -8.31 9.62 4.92
C VAL A 191 -7.19 10.09 4.01
N GLY A 192 -6.50 9.17 3.33
CA GLY A 192 -5.36 9.53 2.49
C GLY A 192 -5.75 10.42 1.32
N TRP A 193 -6.94 10.18 0.73
CA TRP A 193 -7.47 11.05 -0.32
C TRP A 193 -7.75 12.47 0.18
N ARG A 194 -8.38 12.61 1.36
CA ARG A 194 -8.64 13.93 1.97
C ARG A 194 -7.34 14.68 2.28
N VAL A 195 -6.30 13.97 2.75
CA VAL A 195 -4.98 14.57 3.04
C VAL A 195 -4.38 15.20 1.80
N ILE A 196 -4.50 14.56 0.64
CA ILE A 196 -3.97 15.09 -0.63
C ILE A 196 -4.96 15.99 -1.39
N GLY A 197 -6.11 16.30 -0.79
CA GLY A 197 -7.16 17.10 -1.44
C GLY A 197 -7.87 16.40 -2.59
N PHE A 198 -7.81 15.06 -2.67
CA PHE A 198 -8.51 14.26 -3.65
C PHE A 198 -9.89 13.85 -3.11
N PRO A 199 -11.01 14.23 -3.75
CA PRO A 199 -12.34 13.78 -3.33
C PRO A 199 -12.56 12.28 -3.55
N GLY A 200 -11.99 11.77 -4.65
CA GLY A 200 -12.14 10.40 -5.11
C GLY A 200 -13.55 10.06 -5.62
N PRO A 201 -13.71 8.86 -6.22
CA PRO A 201 -14.99 8.37 -6.69
C PRO A 201 -16.00 8.23 -5.55
N PRO A 202 -17.31 8.53 -5.75
CA PRO A 202 -18.32 8.32 -4.72
C PRO A 202 -18.47 6.86 -4.29
N SER A 203 -18.19 5.91 -5.19
CA SER A 203 -18.17 4.47 -4.93
C SER A 203 -17.26 3.75 -5.93
N LEU A 204 -16.84 2.51 -5.62
CA LEU A 204 -16.12 1.68 -6.58
C LEU A 204 -16.91 1.47 -7.88
N ALA A 205 -18.24 1.34 -7.79
CA ALA A 205 -19.09 1.21 -8.97
C ALA A 205 -18.93 2.37 -9.96
N SER A 206 -18.75 3.60 -9.46
CA SER A 206 -18.59 4.78 -10.31
C SER A 206 -17.29 4.79 -11.14
N THR A 207 -16.26 4.05 -10.71
CA THR A 207 -15.04 3.87 -11.52
C THR A 207 -15.20 2.80 -12.58
N MET A 208 -16.08 1.83 -12.34
CA MET A 208 -16.31 0.69 -13.23
C MET A 208 -17.32 1.00 -14.34
N ASP A 209 -18.32 1.84 -14.06
CA ASP A 209 -19.34 2.26 -15.04
C ASP A 209 -18.97 3.53 -15.83
N GLY A 210 -17.84 4.17 -15.49
CA GLY A 210 -17.34 5.37 -16.14
C GLY A 210 -18.07 6.66 -15.78
N SER A 211 -18.91 6.66 -14.75
CA SER A 211 -19.58 7.87 -14.26
C SER A 211 -18.66 8.81 -13.48
N TYR A 212 -17.55 8.30 -12.94
CA TYR A 212 -16.48 9.10 -12.34
C TYR A 212 -15.34 9.38 -13.34
N THR A 213 -14.81 10.60 -13.32
CA THR A 213 -13.69 11.01 -14.16
C THR A 213 -12.70 11.89 -13.39
N THR A 214 -11.42 11.76 -13.71
CA THR A 214 -10.34 12.60 -13.19
C THR A 214 -9.92 13.70 -14.16
N LEU A 215 -10.69 13.93 -15.23
CA LEU A 215 -10.38 14.92 -16.26
C LEU A 215 -10.13 16.34 -15.71
N GLU A 216 -10.79 16.71 -14.60
CA GLU A 216 -10.58 18.01 -13.94
C GLU A 216 -9.16 18.22 -13.40
N TYR A 217 -8.41 17.14 -13.14
CA TYR A 217 -7.01 17.18 -12.66
C TYR A 217 -6.00 17.10 -13.80
N MET A 218 -6.46 16.88 -15.03
CA MET A 218 -5.59 16.77 -16.20
C MET A 218 -5.46 18.13 -16.88
N ILE A 219 -4.28 18.42 -17.44
CA ILE A 219 -4.05 19.59 -18.28
C ILE A 219 -4.18 19.12 -19.74
N PRO A 220 -5.29 19.42 -20.44
CA PRO A 220 -5.53 18.87 -21.78
C PRO A 220 -4.46 19.24 -22.80
N GLU A 221 -3.83 20.39 -22.64
CA GLU A 221 -2.79 20.93 -23.54
C GLU A 221 -1.36 20.54 -23.12
N ALA A 222 -1.19 19.76 -22.04
CA ALA A 222 0.14 19.35 -21.60
C ALA A 222 0.73 18.33 -22.58
N GLU A 223 1.77 18.73 -23.30
CA GLU A 223 2.63 17.82 -24.03
C GLU A 223 3.73 17.29 -23.12
N TRP A 224 3.86 15.96 -23.04
CA TRP A 224 4.98 15.37 -22.32
C TRP A 224 6.27 15.60 -23.10
N PRO A 225 7.33 16.18 -22.50
CA PRO A 225 8.56 16.51 -23.21
C PRO A 225 9.41 15.24 -23.39
N TYR A 226 8.99 14.33 -24.26
CA TYR A 226 9.66 13.04 -24.51
C TYR A 226 11.14 13.20 -24.86
N GLU A 227 11.51 14.30 -25.52
CA GLU A 227 12.90 14.65 -25.86
C GLU A 227 13.79 14.86 -24.63
N GLN A 228 13.23 15.30 -23.50
CA GLN A 228 13.96 15.56 -22.26
C GLN A 228 14.18 14.27 -21.43
N HIS A 229 13.45 13.18 -21.75
CA HIS A 229 13.51 11.92 -21.01
C HIS A 229 13.69 10.71 -21.95
N PRO A 230 14.80 10.64 -22.71
CA PRO A 230 15.04 9.57 -23.69
C PRO A 230 15.10 8.16 -23.07
N ALA A 231 15.37 8.06 -21.77
CA ALA A 231 15.37 6.79 -21.04
C ALA A 231 13.97 6.16 -20.87
N VAL A 232 12.90 6.96 -20.97
CA VAL A 232 11.50 6.50 -20.85
C VAL A 232 11.02 5.85 -22.17
N LEU A 233 11.69 6.13 -23.29
CA LEU A 233 11.34 5.63 -24.63
C LEU A 233 11.85 4.20 -24.92
N ARG A 234 12.19 3.40 -23.90
CA ARG A 234 12.78 2.05 -24.07
C ARG A 234 11.85 1.00 -24.70
N TYR A 235 10.65 1.37 -25.14
CA TYR A 235 9.82 0.57 -26.03
C TYR A 235 9.97 1.07 -27.48
N GLY A 236 11.17 0.91 -28.04
CA GLY A 236 11.50 1.24 -29.42
C GLY A 236 12.39 0.17 -30.04
N ASN A 237 11.79 -0.67 -30.90
CA ASN A 237 12.38 -1.61 -31.85
C ASN A 237 13.43 -2.62 -31.34
N ARG A 238 12.96 -3.83 -31.01
CA ARG A 238 13.63 -5.07 -31.44
C ARG A 238 12.75 -5.77 -32.45
#